data_AF-A0A838FPL5-F1
#
_entry.id   AF-A0A838FPL5-F1
#
_cell.length_a   1.000
_cell.length_b   1.000
_cell.length_c   1.000
_cell.angle_alpha   90.00
_cell.angle_beta   90.00
_cell.angle_gamma   90.00
#
_symmetry.space_group_name_H-M   'P 1'
#
loop_
_entity.id
_entity.type
_entity.pdbx_description
1 polymer ?
#
loop_
_entity_poly.entity_id
_entity_poly.type
_entity_poly.pdbx_seq_one_letter_code
_entity_poly.pdbx_strand_id
1 'polypeptide(L)'
;MFHRVGFALALLATAAVSQGAEPAPLPPEHLANAVQTDSITIPTPGELFAALSKPGKPNWTGQYRAPIPTTYRNRAQIALNLGGLIADGFIAIEAQDSQQVKNIGTDILKLAKALGVSENVLGRGKSINEFAENNEWDALQEELEATQNEVKASMQSNRDQDFIILVSLGGWIRGTQVVSGAVTKDYNQETAKVLRQPALVTFMQKKVNDISPELRDEALVRSVSEQLAEIQKLVTFPNGGIPTAEEVKALHGAVSKLMGEIQTKTDAK
;
A
#
# COMPACT_ATOMS: atom_id res chain seq x y z
N MET A 1 -19.45 18.21 86.00
CA MET A 1 -20.17 19.48 85.74
C MET A 1 -19.81 19.92 84.34
N PHE A 2 -20.66 19.58 83.37
CA PHE A 2 -20.48 19.84 81.94
C PHE A 2 -20.93 21.27 81.61
N HIS A 3 -20.16 22.02 80.83
CA HIS A 3 -20.69 23.12 80.02
C HIS A 3 -20.06 23.10 78.62
N ARG A 4 -20.96 23.10 77.63
CA ARG A 4 -20.77 23.14 76.18
C ARG A 4 -20.70 24.60 75.74
N VAL A 5 -19.88 24.93 74.74
CA VAL A 5 -20.13 25.86 73.60
C VAL A 5 -18.97 25.57 72.62
N GLY A 6 -19.07 25.35 71.30
CA GLY A 6 -20.08 25.59 70.29
C GLY A 6 -19.29 25.92 69.02
N PHE A 7 -19.13 24.94 68.13
CA PHE A 7 -18.37 25.00 66.88
C PHE A 7 -19.08 25.89 65.84
N ALA A 8 -18.37 26.86 65.27
CA ALA A 8 -18.75 27.52 64.01
C ALA A 8 -17.47 27.99 63.31
N LEU A 9 -16.90 27.11 62.47
CA LEU A 9 -15.75 27.44 61.62
C LEU A 9 -16.30 28.00 60.31
N ALA A 10 -16.10 29.30 60.08
CA ALA A 10 -16.43 29.95 58.82
C ALA A 10 -15.43 29.49 57.73
N LEU A 11 -15.94 28.82 56.69
CA LEU A 11 -15.19 28.58 55.46
C LEU A 11 -15.08 29.90 54.67
N LEU A 12 -13.88 30.46 54.58
CA LEU A 12 -13.49 31.41 53.55
C LEU A 12 -12.90 30.62 52.38
N ALA A 13 -13.68 30.45 51.32
CA ALA A 13 -13.24 29.88 50.06
C ALA A 13 -12.38 30.91 49.31
N THR A 14 -11.07 30.67 49.23
CA THR A 14 -10.19 31.36 48.28
C THR A 14 -10.31 30.67 46.92
N ALA A 15 -10.93 31.36 45.96
CA ALA A 15 -10.94 30.93 44.57
C ALA A 15 -9.54 31.15 43.96
N ALA A 16 -8.79 30.06 43.76
CA ALA A 16 -7.59 30.09 42.93
C ALA A 16 -8.03 30.06 41.46
N VAL A 17 -7.91 31.20 40.79
CA VAL A 17 -8.05 31.29 39.33
C VAL A 17 -6.83 30.60 38.71
N SER A 18 -7.01 29.37 38.23
CA SER A 18 -6.03 28.70 37.37
C SER A 18 -6.06 29.40 36.00
N GLN A 19 -5.11 30.28 35.74
CA GLN A 19 -4.81 30.69 34.37
C GLN A 19 -4.13 29.50 33.69
N GLY A 20 -4.85 28.84 32.77
CA GLY A 20 -4.26 27.86 31.88
C GLY A 20 -3.22 28.55 31.01
N ALA A 21 -1.94 28.37 31.35
CA ALA A 21 -0.86 28.75 30.47
C ALA A 21 -0.94 27.90 29.19
N GLU A 22 -0.92 28.54 28.02
CA GLU A 22 -0.64 27.84 26.77
C GLU A 22 0.69 27.08 26.91
N PRO A 23 0.78 25.84 26.41
CA PRO A 23 2.02 25.10 26.46
C PRO A 23 3.10 25.89 25.73
N ALA A 24 4.21 26.15 26.41
CA ALA A 24 5.33 26.91 25.87
C ALA A 24 5.83 26.25 24.56
N PRO A 25 6.15 27.02 23.52
CA PRO A 25 6.77 26.50 22.31
C PRO A 25 8.05 25.73 22.66
N LEU A 26 8.22 24.55 22.07
CA LEU A 26 9.41 23.73 22.33
C LEU A 26 10.69 24.52 21.97
N PRO A 27 11.74 24.50 22.82
CA PRO A 27 12.97 25.18 22.53
C PRO A 27 13.61 24.62 21.24
N PRO A 28 14.29 25.45 20.42
CA PRO A 28 14.91 25.04 19.16
C PRO A 28 15.84 23.82 19.28
N GLU A 29 16.44 23.63 20.45
CA GLU A 29 17.37 22.54 20.76
C GLU A 29 16.68 21.18 20.90
N HIS A 30 15.39 21.18 21.27
CA HIS A 30 14.55 19.98 21.27
C HIS A 30 14.00 19.64 19.88
N LEU A 31 13.87 20.65 18.99
CA LEU A 31 13.57 20.44 17.58
C LEU A 31 14.79 19.92 16.80
N ALA A 32 16.01 20.29 17.20
CA ALA A 32 17.25 19.78 16.60
C ALA A 32 17.49 18.29 16.83
N ASN A 33 16.94 17.74 17.92
CA ASN A 33 16.94 16.31 18.24
C ASN A 33 15.60 15.62 17.93
N ALA A 34 14.63 16.36 17.37
CA ALA A 34 13.42 15.76 16.86
C ALA A 34 13.82 14.97 15.61
N VAL A 35 13.88 13.65 15.76
CA VAL A 35 13.96 12.77 14.59
C VAL A 35 12.65 12.98 13.83
N GLN A 36 12.69 13.76 12.75
CA GLN A 36 11.67 13.65 11.70
C GLN A 36 11.81 12.26 11.10
N THR A 37 11.19 11.26 11.73
CA THR A 37 10.90 9.99 11.08
C THR A 37 9.76 10.22 10.10
N ASP A 38 10.00 11.00 9.04
CA ASP A 38 9.29 10.80 7.78
C ASP A 38 9.87 9.50 7.18
N SER A 39 9.59 8.37 7.83
CA SER A 39 10.00 7.08 7.31
C SER A 39 9.17 6.84 6.06
N ILE A 40 9.77 7.08 4.90
CA ILE A 40 9.19 6.73 3.60
C ILE A 40 8.72 5.27 3.70
N THR A 41 7.42 5.03 3.54
CA THR A 41 6.83 3.69 3.45
C THR A 41 6.52 3.38 1.99
N ILE A 42 6.43 2.09 1.65
CA ILE A 42 5.88 1.71 0.34
C ILE A 42 4.36 1.91 0.44
N PRO A 43 3.76 2.78 -0.39
CA PRO A 43 2.34 3.05 -0.32
C PRO A 43 1.53 1.81 -0.70
N THR A 44 0.32 1.72 -0.18
CA THR A 44 -0.66 0.73 -0.62
C THR A 44 -1.14 1.07 -2.04
N PRO A 45 -1.70 0.09 -2.78
CA PRO A 45 -2.35 0.39 -4.05
C PRO A 45 -3.49 1.42 -3.90
N GLY A 46 -4.28 1.33 -2.82
CA GLY A 46 -5.34 2.30 -2.51
C GLY A 46 -4.80 3.73 -2.35
N GLU A 47 -3.71 3.92 -1.60
CA GLU A 47 -3.05 5.23 -1.45
C GLU A 47 -2.56 5.78 -2.80
N LEU A 48 -1.96 4.91 -3.63
CA LEU A 48 -1.52 5.28 -4.97
C LEU A 48 -2.71 5.71 -5.84
N PHE A 49 -3.80 4.95 -5.86
CA PHE A 49 -4.98 5.24 -6.67
C PHE A 49 -5.74 6.48 -6.20
N ALA A 50 -5.84 6.71 -4.89
CA ALA A 50 -6.40 7.93 -4.34
C ALA A 50 -5.61 9.18 -4.79
N ALA A 51 -4.28 9.07 -4.93
CA ALA A 51 -3.47 10.15 -5.49
C ALA A 51 -3.76 10.40 -6.98
N LEU A 52 -4.12 9.35 -7.74
CA LEU A 52 -4.47 9.44 -9.17
C LEU A 52 -5.86 9.97 -9.45
N SER A 53 -6.81 9.77 -8.56
CA SER A 53 -8.18 10.24 -8.79
C SER A 53 -8.31 11.76 -8.65
N LYS A 54 -7.29 12.44 -8.10
CA LYS A 54 -7.30 13.90 -7.90
C LYS A 54 -7.36 14.71 -9.21
N PRO A 55 -6.60 14.38 -10.27
CA PRO A 55 -6.68 15.09 -11.55
C PRO A 55 -7.85 14.64 -12.45
N GLY A 56 -8.54 13.55 -12.10
CA GLY A 56 -9.69 12.99 -12.81
C GLY A 56 -9.90 11.50 -12.53
N LYS A 57 -11.11 10.96 -12.74
CA LYS A 57 -11.40 9.53 -12.54
C LYS A 57 -10.93 8.69 -13.75
N PRO A 58 -9.97 7.78 -13.59
CA PRO A 58 -9.55 6.86 -14.67
C PRO A 58 -10.70 5.93 -15.11
N ASN A 59 -10.64 5.44 -16.35
CA ASN A 59 -11.47 4.30 -16.75
C ASN A 59 -10.98 3.01 -16.08
N TRP A 60 -11.49 2.73 -14.88
CA TRP A 60 -11.08 1.59 -14.04
C TRP A 60 -11.36 0.23 -14.68
N THR A 61 -12.53 0.04 -15.31
CA THR A 61 -12.86 -1.20 -16.02
C THR A 61 -11.88 -1.48 -17.17
N GLY A 62 -11.40 -0.43 -17.84
CA GLY A 62 -10.37 -0.51 -18.86
C GLY A 62 -8.97 -0.86 -18.34
N GLN A 63 -8.79 -1.01 -17.02
CA GLN A 63 -7.53 -1.40 -16.38
C GLN A 63 -7.54 -2.85 -15.89
N TYR A 64 -8.64 -3.58 -16.07
CA TYR A 64 -8.68 -5.01 -15.79
C TYR A 64 -7.66 -5.77 -16.65
N ARG A 65 -7.13 -6.85 -16.08
CA ARG A 65 -6.28 -7.81 -16.77
C ARG A 65 -6.97 -9.16 -16.82
N ALA A 66 -6.50 -10.05 -17.70
CA ALA A 66 -6.96 -11.43 -17.71
C ALA A 66 -6.68 -12.10 -16.35
N PRO A 67 -7.51 -13.07 -15.92
CA PRO A 67 -7.25 -13.84 -14.71
C PRO A 67 -5.86 -14.45 -14.74
N ILE A 68 -5.14 -14.35 -13.62
CA ILE A 68 -3.81 -14.91 -13.48
C ILE A 68 -3.89 -16.31 -12.84
N PRO A 69 -2.88 -17.16 -13.02
CA PRO A 69 -2.81 -18.39 -12.27
C PRO A 69 -2.74 -18.11 -10.75
N THR A 70 -3.30 -19.02 -9.95
CA THR A 70 -3.23 -18.92 -8.47
C THR A 70 -2.52 -20.11 -7.84
N THR A 71 -1.73 -20.83 -8.63
CA THR A 71 -0.99 -22.02 -8.22
C THR A 71 0.44 -21.87 -8.68
N TYR A 72 1.33 -21.51 -7.76
CA TYR A 72 2.77 -21.34 -8.02
C TYR A 72 3.56 -22.20 -7.06
N ARG A 73 4.75 -22.63 -7.47
CA ARG A 73 5.69 -23.37 -6.61
C ARG A 73 6.57 -22.43 -5.79
N ASN A 74 6.92 -21.28 -6.36
CA ASN A 74 7.82 -20.31 -5.77
C ASN A 74 7.04 -19.33 -4.85
N ARG A 75 7.36 -19.31 -3.55
CA ARG A 75 6.75 -18.40 -2.57
C ARG A 75 7.00 -16.91 -2.88
N ALA A 76 8.14 -16.55 -3.45
CA ALA A 76 8.44 -15.18 -3.86
C ALA A 76 7.48 -14.70 -4.94
N GLN A 77 7.22 -15.56 -5.93
CA GLN A 77 6.25 -15.32 -6.98
C GLN A 77 4.82 -15.22 -6.42
N ILE A 78 4.47 -16.04 -5.44
CA ILE A 78 3.17 -15.95 -4.75
C ILE A 78 3.03 -14.60 -4.06
N ALA A 79 4.04 -14.14 -3.33
CA ALA A 79 4.02 -12.85 -2.64
C ALA A 79 3.87 -11.67 -3.60
N LEU A 80 4.65 -11.63 -4.69
CA LEU A 80 4.54 -10.60 -5.73
C LEU A 80 3.14 -10.59 -6.38
N ASN A 81 2.59 -11.76 -6.72
CA ASN A 81 1.26 -11.85 -7.31
C ASN A 81 0.15 -11.51 -6.31
N LEU A 82 0.30 -11.84 -5.03
CA LEU A 82 -0.65 -11.45 -3.98
C LEU A 82 -0.75 -9.92 -3.87
N GLY A 83 0.38 -9.23 -3.89
CA GLY A 83 0.42 -7.76 -3.96
C GLY A 83 -0.32 -7.21 -5.17
N GLY A 84 -0.06 -7.79 -6.34
CA GLY A 84 -0.75 -7.42 -7.59
C GLY A 84 -2.26 -7.66 -7.56
N LEU A 85 -2.72 -8.77 -6.96
CA LEU A 85 -4.15 -9.04 -6.79
C LEU A 85 -4.82 -8.09 -5.80
N ILE A 86 -4.14 -7.68 -4.73
CA ILE A 86 -4.65 -6.64 -3.82
C ILE A 86 -4.86 -5.34 -4.60
N ALA A 87 -3.91 -4.95 -5.46
CA ALA A 87 -4.09 -3.80 -6.35
C ALA A 87 -5.29 -3.98 -7.30
N ASP A 88 -5.49 -5.16 -7.88
CA ASP A 88 -6.69 -5.43 -8.70
C ASP A 88 -7.97 -5.32 -7.87
N GLY A 89 -7.96 -5.71 -6.59
CA GLY A 89 -9.08 -5.56 -5.68
C GLY A 89 -9.51 -4.10 -5.55
N PHE A 90 -8.56 -3.18 -5.34
CA PHE A 90 -8.86 -1.74 -5.34
C PHE A 90 -9.40 -1.25 -6.69
N ILE A 91 -8.89 -1.75 -7.83
CA ILE A 91 -9.44 -1.40 -9.16
C ILE A 91 -10.91 -1.84 -9.27
N ALA A 92 -11.25 -3.02 -8.77
CA ALA A 92 -12.62 -3.53 -8.81
C ALA A 92 -13.57 -2.71 -7.91
N ILE A 93 -13.10 -2.26 -6.74
CA ILE A 93 -13.84 -1.36 -5.84
C ILE A 93 -14.06 0.00 -6.50
N GLU A 94 -13.01 0.59 -7.07
CA GLU A 94 -13.06 1.86 -7.79
C GLU A 94 -13.98 1.81 -9.03
N ALA A 95 -14.04 0.64 -9.67
CA ALA A 95 -14.97 0.36 -10.77
C ALA A 95 -16.41 0.04 -10.31
N GLN A 96 -16.64 -0.11 -9.00
CA GLN A 96 -17.91 -0.52 -8.41
C GLN A 96 -18.45 -1.84 -8.99
N ASP A 97 -17.54 -2.81 -9.21
CA ASP A 97 -17.87 -4.11 -9.80
C ASP A 97 -17.82 -5.21 -8.71
N SER A 98 -18.97 -5.51 -8.11
CA SER A 98 -19.09 -6.51 -7.05
C SER A 98 -18.66 -7.91 -7.50
N GLN A 99 -18.88 -8.25 -8.77
CA GLN A 99 -18.51 -9.58 -9.28
C GLN A 99 -16.99 -9.70 -9.41
N GLN A 100 -16.32 -8.66 -9.89
CA GLN A 100 -14.86 -8.64 -9.93
C GLN A 100 -14.24 -8.63 -8.53
N VAL A 101 -14.81 -7.87 -7.57
CA VAL A 101 -14.37 -7.92 -6.17
C VAL A 101 -14.40 -9.36 -5.64
N LYS A 102 -15.50 -10.10 -5.87
CA LYS A 102 -15.64 -11.50 -5.44
C LYS A 102 -14.62 -12.44 -6.12
N ASN A 103 -14.43 -12.27 -7.43
CA ASN A 103 -13.47 -13.06 -8.20
C ASN A 103 -12.04 -12.84 -7.67
N ILE A 104 -11.64 -11.59 -7.50
CA ILE A 104 -10.30 -11.22 -7.02
C ILE A 104 -10.12 -11.64 -5.55
N GLY A 105 -11.12 -11.44 -4.70
CA GLY A 105 -11.09 -11.87 -3.30
C GLY A 105 -10.86 -13.39 -3.17
N THR A 106 -11.46 -14.18 -4.07
CA THR A 106 -11.23 -15.62 -4.14
C THR A 106 -9.77 -15.95 -4.48
N ASP A 107 -9.17 -15.22 -5.42
CA ASP A 107 -7.78 -15.44 -5.83
C ASP A 107 -6.76 -14.94 -4.79
N ILE A 108 -7.04 -13.82 -4.12
CA ILE A 108 -6.30 -13.34 -2.93
C ILE A 108 -6.27 -14.43 -1.87
N LEU A 109 -7.42 -15.02 -1.54
CA LEU A 109 -7.52 -16.06 -0.52
C LEU A 109 -6.69 -17.31 -0.87
N LYS A 110 -6.68 -17.72 -2.15
CA LYS A 110 -5.86 -18.86 -2.62
C LYS A 110 -4.37 -18.59 -2.42
N LEU A 111 -3.88 -17.39 -2.80
CA LEU A 111 -2.46 -17.05 -2.63
C LEU A 111 -2.08 -16.85 -1.16
N ALA A 112 -2.94 -16.19 -0.38
CA ALA A 112 -2.76 -16.03 1.07
C ALA A 112 -2.66 -17.39 1.79
N LYS A 113 -3.48 -18.36 1.39
CA LYS A 113 -3.40 -19.74 1.91
C LYS A 113 -2.07 -20.41 1.56
N ALA A 114 -1.58 -20.23 0.33
CA ALA A 114 -0.30 -20.79 -0.08
C ALA A 114 0.90 -20.17 0.65
N LEU A 115 0.77 -18.93 1.16
CA LEU A 115 1.75 -18.28 2.03
C LEU A 115 1.58 -18.61 3.52
N GLY A 116 0.50 -19.30 3.91
CA GLY A 116 0.23 -19.65 5.31
C GLY A 116 -0.35 -18.51 6.16
N VAL A 117 -0.97 -17.50 5.54
CA VAL A 117 -1.54 -16.32 6.23
C VAL A 117 -3.06 -16.22 6.09
N SER A 118 -3.73 -17.29 5.64
CA SER A 118 -5.16 -17.26 5.29
C SER A 118 -6.12 -17.15 6.47
N GLU A 119 -5.76 -17.60 7.67
CA GLU A 119 -6.70 -17.59 8.81
C GLU A 119 -7.19 -16.18 9.11
N ASN A 120 -6.27 -15.20 9.08
CA ASN A 120 -6.60 -13.81 9.36
C ASN A 120 -7.35 -13.15 8.19
N VAL A 121 -7.16 -13.63 6.96
CA VAL A 121 -7.86 -13.15 5.75
C VAL A 121 -9.29 -13.69 5.68
N LEU A 122 -9.51 -14.94 6.10
CA LEU A 122 -10.83 -15.58 6.09
C LEU A 122 -11.85 -14.84 6.96
N GLY A 123 -11.43 -14.30 8.10
CA GLY A 123 -12.30 -13.52 8.99
C GLY A 123 -12.89 -12.27 8.33
N ARG A 124 -12.16 -11.67 7.38
CA ARG A 124 -12.54 -10.43 6.68
C ARG A 124 -13.27 -10.67 5.36
N GLY A 125 -13.04 -11.84 4.73
CA GLY A 125 -13.65 -12.18 3.44
C GLY A 125 -15.18 -12.20 3.44
N LYS A 126 -15.82 -12.46 4.58
CA LYS A 126 -17.29 -12.37 4.72
C LYS A 126 -17.78 -10.92 4.60
N SER A 127 -17.14 -9.99 5.30
CA SER A 127 -17.47 -8.56 5.26
C SER A 127 -17.23 -7.96 3.88
N ILE A 128 -16.14 -8.35 3.20
CA ILE A 128 -15.87 -7.92 1.80
C ILE A 128 -17.02 -8.30 0.87
N ASN A 129 -17.53 -9.53 0.97
CA ASN A 129 -18.63 -9.98 0.12
C ASN A 129 -19.94 -9.26 0.45
N GLU A 130 -20.24 -9.07 1.73
CA GLU A 130 -21.45 -8.37 2.19
C GLU A 130 -21.44 -6.90 1.73
N PHE A 131 -20.34 -6.17 1.95
CA PHE A 131 -20.20 -4.78 1.51
C PHE A 131 -20.29 -4.65 -0.03
N ALA A 132 -19.69 -5.59 -0.77
CA ALA A 132 -19.79 -5.61 -2.23
C ALA A 132 -21.22 -5.89 -2.74
N GLU A 133 -22.00 -6.74 -2.05
CA GLU A 133 -23.40 -7.02 -2.41
C GLU A 133 -24.32 -5.82 -2.12
N ASN A 134 -24.03 -5.07 -1.06
CA ASN A 134 -24.80 -3.92 -0.64
C ASN A 134 -24.39 -2.60 -1.31
N ASN A 135 -23.36 -2.61 -2.17
CA ASN A 135 -22.75 -1.43 -2.77
C ASN A 135 -22.15 -0.43 -1.75
N GLU A 136 -21.64 -0.96 -0.63
CA GLU A 136 -21.00 -0.19 0.44
C GLU A 136 -19.51 0.04 0.12
N TRP A 137 -19.24 0.80 -0.94
CA TRP A 137 -17.91 0.93 -1.56
C TRP A 137 -16.84 1.52 -0.63
N ASP A 138 -17.20 2.53 0.16
CA ASP A 138 -16.27 3.15 1.11
C ASP A 138 -15.87 2.15 2.21
N ALA A 139 -16.84 1.43 2.77
CA ALA A 139 -16.60 0.37 3.76
C ALA A 139 -15.79 -0.80 3.16
N LEU A 140 -16.04 -1.14 1.90
CA LEU A 140 -15.30 -2.16 1.18
C LEU A 140 -13.84 -1.76 0.95
N GLN A 141 -13.57 -0.48 0.66
CA GLN A 141 -12.21 0.04 0.57
C GLN A 141 -11.48 -0.08 1.90
N GLU A 142 -12.10 0.38 3.00
CA GLU A 142 -11.54 0.28 4.34
C GLU A 142 -11.27 -1.19 4.73
N GLU A 143 -12.20 -2.10 4.43
CA GLU A 143 -12.04 -3.53 4.73
C GLU A 143 -10.93 -4.18 3.91
N LEU A 144 -10.72 -3.76 2.66
CA LEU A 144 -9.62 -4.25 1.83
C LEU A 144 -8.27 -3.74 2.34
N GLU A 145 -8.18 -2.47 2.77
CA GLU A 145 -6.99 -1.92 3.43
C GLU A 145 -6.67 -2.66 4.73
N ALA A 146 -7.69 -2.90 5.55
CA ALA A 146 -7.55 -3.68 6.78
C ALA A 146 -7.09 -5.11 6.49
N THR A 147 -7.61 -5.74 5.43
CA THR A 147 -7.17 -7.07 4.98
C THR A 147 -5.71 -7.08 4.55
N GLN A 148 -5.26 -6.07 3.79
CA GLN A 148 -3.86 -5.94 3.41
C GLN A 148 -2.95 -5.79 4.63
N ASN A 149 -3.35 -4.95 5.60
CA ASN A 149 -2.57 -4.73 6.82
C ASN A 149 -2.50 -5.99 7.69
N GLU A 150 -3.59 -6.75 7.76
CA GLU A 150 -3.63 -8.02 8.46
C GLU A 150 -2.71 -9.07 7.81
N VAL A 151 -2.69 -9.16 6.47
CA VAL A 151 -1.74 -10.01 5.73
C VAL A 151 -0.30 -9.64 6.10
N LYS A 152 0.03 -8.35 6.11
CA LYS A 152 1.37 -7.87 6.47
C LYS A 152 1.70 -8.23 7.92
N ALA A 153 0.80 -8.01 8.87
CA ALA A 153 1.00 -8.34 10.28
C ALA A 153 1.21 -9.85 10.50
N SER A 154 0.40 -10.69 9.86
CA SER A 154 0.51 -12.15 9.91
C SER A 154 1.89 -12.65 9.41
N MET A 155 2.39 -12.07 8.31
CA MET A 155 3.73 -12.38 7.80
C MET A 155 4.84 -11.93 8.77
N GLN A 156 4.67 -10.81 9.49
CA GLN A 156 5.65 -10.36 10.48
C GLN A 156 5.76 -11.37 11.62
N SER A 157 4.63 -11.86 12.12
CA SER A 157 4.56 -12.85 13.21
C SER A 157 5.17 -14.20 12.81
N ASN A 158 5.09 -14.58 11.54
CA ASN A 158 5.62 -15.85 11.01
C ASN A 158 7.11 -15.78 10.59
N ARG A 159 7.81 -14.67 10.87
CA ARG A 159 9.19 -14.40 10.38
C ARG A 159 9.33 -14.39 8.85
N ASP A 160 8.22 -14.19 8.14
CA ASP A 160 8.16 -14.02 6.69
C ASP A 160 8.31 -12.53 6.29
N GLN A 161 9.17 -11.79 7.01
CA GLN A 161 9.30 -10.33 6.84
C GLN A 161 9.72 -9.93 5.42
N ASP A 162 10.54 -10.76 4.78
CA ASP A 162 11.00 -10.50 3.42
C ASP A 162 9.85 -10.61 2.39
N PHE A 163 8.88 -11.50 2.62
CA PHE A 163 7.73 -11.63 1.73
C PHE A 163 6.80 -10.42 1.80
N ILE A 164 6.77 -9.67 2.91
CA ILE A 164 6.02 -8.41 3.02
C ILE A 164 6.55 -7.38 2.03
N ILE A 165 7.87 -7.34 1.86
CA ILE A 165 8.52 -6.45 0.91
C ILE A 165 8.09 -6.83 -0.50
N LEU A 166 8.06 -8.13 -0.82
CA LEU A 166 7.61 -8.63 -2.12
C LEU A 166 6.11 -8.40 -2.39
N VAL A 167 5.22 -8.57 -1.40
CA VAL A 167 3.80 -8.21 -1.52
C VAL A 167 3.64 -6.71 -1.79
N SER A 168 4.35 -5.87 -1.04
CA SER A 168 4.27 -4.42 -1.20
C SER A 168 4.80 -3.99 -2.58
N LEU A 169 5.90 -4.59 -3.02
CA LEU A 169 6.49 -4.35 -4.33
C LEU A 169 5.55 -4.80 -5.46
N GLY A 170 4.95 -5.98 -5.37
CA GLY A 170 3.99 -6.48 -6.36
C GLY A 170 2.77 -5.58 -6.50
N GLY A 171 2.25 -5.06 -5.37
CA GLY A 171 1.17 -4.08 -5.36
C GLY A 171 1.57 -2.75 -6.02
N TRP A 172 2.76 -2.25 -5.73
CA TRP A 172 3.27 -1.02 -6.33
C TRP A 172 3.53 -1.16 -7.84
N ILE A 173 4.14 -2.27 -8.30
CA ILE A 173 4.38 -2.50 -9.73
C ILE A 173 3.04 -2.54 -10.48
N ARG A 174 2.06 -3.30 -9.96
CA ARG A 174 0.73 -3.36 -10.56
C ARG A 174 0.05 -2.00 -10.53
N GLY A 175 0.12 -1.28 -9.41
CA GLY A 175 -0.44 0.06 -9.30
C GLY A 175 0.17 1.03 -10.32
N THR A 176 1.49 1.03 -10.46
CA THR A 176 2.22 1.83 -11.46
C THR A 176 1.83 1.46 -12.89
N GLN A 177 1.60 0.17 -13.18
CA GLN A 177 1.08 -0.29 -14.46
C GLN A 177 -0.30 0.30 -14.78
N VAL A 178 -1.22 0.31 -13.81
CA VAL A 178 -2.55 0.92 -13.95
C VAL A 178 -2.45 2.40 -14.22
N VAL A 179 -1.66 3.11 -13.40
CA VAL A 179 -1.48 4.56 -13.51
C VAL A 179 -0.96 4.92 -14.90
N SER A 180 0.17 4.34 -15.27
CA SER A 180 0.86 4.64 -16.52
C SER A 180 0.01 4.23 -17.73
N GLY A 181 -0.78 3.15 -17.62
CA GLY A 181 -1.71 2.72 -18.66
C GLY A 181 -2.87 3.69 -18.84
N ALA A 182 -3.45 4.20 -17.74
CA ALA A 182 -4.48 5.23 -17.79
C ALA A 182 -3.97 6.52 -18.44
N VAL A 183 -2.79 7.01 -18.04
CA VAL A 183 -2.16 8.20 -18.62
C VAL A 183 -1.75 7.97 -20.09
N THR A 184 -1.34 6.76 -20.48
CA THR A 184 -0.99 6.47 -21.89
C THR A 184 -2.22 6.53 -22.80
N LYS A 185 -3.41 6.16 -22.30
CA LYS A 185 -4.66 6.18 -23.09
C LYS A 185 -5.20 7.60 -23.29
N ASP A 186 -5.08 8.45 -22.28
CA ASP A 186 -5.52 9.84 -22.32
C ASP A 186 -4.49 10.70 -21.58
N TYR A 187 -3.53 11.23 -22.34
CA TYR A 187 -2.38 11.91 -21.75
C TYR A 187 -2.81 13.20 -21.06
N ASN A 188 -2.59 13.23 -19.75
CA ASN A 188 -2.82 14.39 -18.90
C ASN A 188 -1.55 14.69 -18.10
N GLN A 189 -1.06 15.94 -18.21
CA GLN A 189 0.15 16.39 -17.54
C GLN A 189 0.06 16.33 -16.01
N GLU A 190 -1.09 16.66 -15.42
CA GLU A 190 -1.29 16.62 -13.97
C GLU A 190 -1.30 15.18 -13.44
N THR A 191 -1.93 14.25 -14.14
CA THR A 191 -1.89 12.82 -13.80
C THR A 191 -0.50 12.22 -14.02
N ALA A 192 0.20 12.63 -15.08
CA ALA A 192 1.56 12.18 -15.37
C ALA A 192 2.54 12.55 -14.25
N LYS A 193 2.37 13.71 -13.58
CA LYS A 193 3.22 14.11 -12.44
C LYS A 193 3.20 13.08 -11.29
N VAL A 194 2.09 12.35 -11.10
CA VAL A 194 1.98 11.33 -10.03
C VAL A 194 2.96 10.16 -10.26
N LEU A 195 3.39 9.92 -11.50
CA LEU A 195 4.37 8.87 -11.83
C LEU A 195 5.81 9.23 -11.43
N ARG A 196 6.09 10.48 -11.04
CA ARG A 196 7.41 10.93 -10.59
C ARG A 196 7.68 10.48 -9.16
N GLN A 197 8.15 9.24 -9.00
CA GLN A 197 8.36 8.60 -7.69
C GLN A 197 9.80 8.09 -7.47
N PRO A 198 10.87 8.86 -7.78
CA PRO A 198 12.25 8.34 -7.73
C PRO A 198 12.71 7.99 -6.31
N ALA A 199 12.29 8.77 -5.31
CA ALA A 199 12.61 8.50 -3.90
C ALA A 199 11.98 7.19 -3.42
N LEU A 200 10.73 6.91 -3.84
CA LEU A 200 10.05 5.68 -3.48
C LEU A 200 10.70 4.46 -4.16
N VAL A 201 11.07 4.54 -5.45
CA VAL A 201 11.78 3.44 -6.12
C VAL A 201 13.13 3.18 -5.47
N THR A 202 13.86 4.23 -5.10
CA THR A 202 15.12 4.12 -4.33
C THR A 202 14.90 3.43 -2.98
N PHE A 203 13.83 3.78 -2.27
CA PHE A 203 13.46 3.14 -1.02
C PHE A 203 13.10 1.66 -1.21
N MET A 204 12.33 1.33 -2.26
CA MET A 204 11.99 -0.05 -2.59
C MET A 204 13.22 -0.89 -2.93
N GLN A 205 14.16 -0.36 -3.71
CA GLN A 205 15.44 -1.04 -3.98
C GLN A 205 16.21 -1.32 -2.70
N LYS A 206 16.27 -0.33 -1.78
CA LYS A 206 16.91 -0.53 -0.48
C LYS A 206 16.22 -1.67 0.29
N LYS A 207 14.89 -1.70 0.32
CA LYS A 207 14.14 -2.78 0.99
C LYS A 207 14.36 -4.14 0.32
N VAL A 208 14.38 -4.22 -1.00
CA VAL A 208 14.72 -5.46 -1.71
C VAL A 208 16.15 -5.91 -1.37
N ASN A 209 17.09 -4.98 -1.17
CA ASN A 209 18.45 -5.31 -0.74
C ASN A 209 18.57 -5.74 0.72
N ASP A 210 17.62 -5.34 1.57
CA ASP A 210 17.54 -5.74 2.99
C ASP A 210 16.98 -7.18 3.17
N ILE A 211 16.37 -7.77 2.13
CA ILE A 211 15.87 -9.15 2.12
C ILE A 211 17.03 -10.15 2.29
N SER A 212 16.75 -11.32 2.88
CA SER A 212 17.70 -12.44 2.99
C SER A 212 18.43 -12.75 1.68
N PRO A 213 19.74 -13.04 1.72
CA PRO A 213 20.51 -13.41 0.52
C PRO A 213 19.87 -14.53 -0.29
N GLU A 214 19.32 -15.55 0.38
CA GLU A 214 18.70 -16.71 -0.24
C GLU A 214 17.50 -16.31 -1.12
N LEU A 215 16.67 -15.38 -0.63
CA LEU A 215 15.52 -14.89 -1.37
C LEU A 215 15.93 -13.86 -2.45
N ARG A 216 16.98 -13.05 -2.21
CA ARG A 216 17.54 -12.16 -3.24
C ARG A 216 18.16 -12.91 -4.42
N ASP A 217 18.72 -14.09 -4.15
CA ASP A 217 19.33 -14.95 -5.17
C ASP A 217 18.33 -15.79 -5.96
N GLU A 218 17.06 -15.82 -5.52
CA GLU A 218 15.99 -16.41 -6.28
C GLU A 218 15.84 -15.69 -7.63
N ALA A 219 15.73 -16.47 -8.72
CA ALA A 219 15.84 -15.96 -10.09
C ALA A 219 14.81 -14.86 -10.40
N LEU A 220 13.55 -15.02 -9.97
CA LEU A 220 12.53 -14.00 -10.19
C LEU A 220 12.80 -12.75 -9.35
N VAL A 221 13.20 -12.89 -8.08
CA VAL A 221 13.52 -11.73 -7.22
C VAL A 221 14.70 -10.93 -7.77
N ARG A 222 15.75 -11.61 -8.25
CA ARG A 222 16.90 -10.95 -8.90
C ARG A 222 16.46 -10.17 -10.14
N SER A 223 15.68 -10.81 -11.02
CA SER A 223 15.15 -10.16 -12.24
C SER A 223 14.27 -8.95 -11.92
N VAL A 224 13.41 -9.06 -10.89
CA VAL A 224 12.58 -7.95 -10.40
C VAL A 224 13.46 -6.80 -9.89
N SER A 225 14.50 -7.09 -9.12
CA SER A 225 15.43 -6.09 -8.58
C SER A 225 16.17 -5.35 -9.70
N GLU A 226 16.68 -6.08 -10.70
CA GLU A 226 17.35 -5.52 -11.88
C GLU A 226 16.42 -4.62 -12.70
N GLN A 227 15.19 -5.09 -12.98
CA GLN A 227 14.21 -4.30 -13.72
C GLN A 227 13.71 -3.07 -12.93
N LEU A 228 13.67 -3.14 -11.60
CA LEU A 228 13.34 -2.01 -10.75
C LEU A 228 14.39 -0.88 -10.89
N ALA A 229 15.65 -1.19 -11.14
CA ALA A 229 16.70 -0.21 -11.44
C ALA A 229 16.47 0.51 -12.78
N GLU A 230 15.96 -0.19 -13.79
CA GLU A 230 15.57 0.46 -15.04
C GLU A 230 14.31 1.32 -14.87
N ILE A 231 13.33 0.83 -14.11
CA ILE A 231 12.12 1.60 -13.78
C ILE A 231 12.47 2.87 -13.00
N GLN A 232 13.46 2.83 -12.10
CA GLN A 232 13.93 4.00 -11.35
C GLN A 232 14.33 5.14 -12.28
N LYS A 233 15.04 4.83 -13.38
CA LYS A 233 15.45 5.83 -14.37
C LYS A 233 14.22 6.43 -15.07
N LEU A 234 13.22 5.61 -15.36
CA LEU A 234 11.98 6.01 -16.03
C LEU A 234 11.03 6.82 -15.15
N VAL A 235 11.18 6.78 -13.83
CA VAL A 235 10.44 7.66 -12.89
C VAL A 235 11.27 8.85 -12.40
N THR A 236 12.54 8.92 -12.79
CA THR A 236 13.45 10.02 -12.45
C THR A 236 13.42 11.06 -13.56
N PHE A 237 12.60 12.08 -13.38
CA PHE A 237 12.51 13.20 -14.31
C PHE A 237 13.34 14.39 -13.82
N PRO A 238 13.87 15.24 -14.74
CA PRO A 238 14.51 16.50 -14.38
C PRO A 238 13.66 17.31 -13.39
N ASN A 239 14.29 18.12 -12.54
CA ASN A 239 13.56 18.89 -11.53
C ASN A 239 12.50 19.80 -12.15
N GLY A 240 11.23 19.52 -11.84
CA GLY A 240 10.07 20.23 -12.39
C GLY A 240 9.58 19.69 -13.74
N GLY A 241 10.26 18.69 -14.30
CA GLY A 241 9.87 18.03 -15.54
C GLY A 241 8.59 17.22 -15.37
N ILE A 242 7.62 17.52 -16.23
CA ILE A 242 6.40 16.72 -16.39
C ILE A 242 6.74 15.56 -17.33
N PRO A 243 6.44 14.30 -16.97
CA PRO A 243 6.71 13.16 -17.84
C PRO A 243 6.00 13.32 -19.18
N THR A 244 6.72 13.19 -20.29
CA THR A 244 6.17 13.20 -21.65
C THR A 244 5.34 11.95 -21.93
N ALA A 245 4.50 11.99 -22.96
CA ALA A 245 3.70 10.83 -23.35
C ALA A 245 4.58 9.61 -23.71
N GLU A 246 5.72 9.86 -24.39
CA GLU A 246 6.70 8.83 -24.72
C GLU A 246 7.35 8.22 -23.46
N GLU A 247 7.73 9.03 -22.47
CA GLU A 247 8.30 8.54 -21.22
C GLU A 247 7.28 7.74 -20.41
N VAL A 248 6.02 8.19 -20.34
CA VAL A 248 4.93 7.45 -19.70
C VAL A 248 4.70 6.11 -20.39
N LYS A 249 4.72 6.08 -21.72
CA LYS A 249 4.59 4.85 -22.51
C LYS A 249 5.76 3.89 -22.28
N ALA A 250 6.98 4.42 -22.16
CA ALA A 250 8.16 3.63 -21.84
C ALA A 250 8.06 3.02 -20.43
N LEU A 251 7.66 3.81 -19.42
CA LEU A 251 7.39 3.32 -18.07
C LEU A 251 6.32 2.23 -18.08
N HIS A 252 5.19 2.49 -18.75
CA HIS A 252 4.09 1.53 -18.87
C HIS A 252 4.55 0.20 -19.49
N GLY A 253 5.36 0.26 -20.55
CA GLY A 253 5.96 -0.91 -21.18
C GLY A 253 6.87 -1.69 -20.23
N ALA A 254 7.72 -1.00 -19.48
CA ALA A 254 8.64 -1.63 -18.52
C ALA A 254 7.89 -2.35 -17.38
N VAL A 255 6.93 -1.68 -16.73
CA VAL A 255 6.16 -2.30 -15.65
C VAL A 255 5.20 -3.39 -16.18
N SER A 256 4.70 -3.27 -17.41
CA SER A 256 3.89 -4.33 -18.03
C SER A 256 4.69 -5.58 -18.35
N LYS A 257 5.91 -5.42 -18.86
CA LYS A 257 6.84 -6.54 -19.07
C LYS A 257 7.14 -7.24 -17.75
N LEU A 258 7.49 -6.47 -16.72
CA LEU A 258 7.79 -7.01 -15.38
C LEU A 258 6.58 -7.74 -14.77
N MET A 259 5.38 -7.16 -14.88
CA MET A 259 4.15 -7.82 -14.44
C MET A 259 3.89 -9.12 -15.20
N GLY A 260 4.16 -9.16 -16.52
CA GLY A 260 4.03 -10.37 -17.32
C GLY A 260 4.96 -11.49 -16.85
N GLU A 261 6.21 -11.15 -16.53
CA GLU A 261 7.17 -12.10 -15.95
C GLU A 261 6.71 -12.63 -14.59
N ILE A 262 6.28 -11.74 -13.69
CA ILE A 262 5.77 -12.11 -12.35
C ILE A 262 4.59 -13.10 -12.44
N GLN A 263 3.70 -12.93 -13.42
CA GLN A 263 2.49 -13.77 -13.58
C GLN A 263 2.74 -15.08 -14.34
N THR A 264 3.81 -15.14 -15.14
CA THR A 264 4.08 -16.31 -15.97
C THR A 264 4.49 -17.46 -15.07
N LYS A 265 3.79 -18.60 -15.20
CA LYS A 265 4.23 -19.83 -14.54
C LYS A 265 5.58 -20.22 -15.10
N THR A 266 6.61 -20.13 -14.28
CA THR A 266 7.88 -20.76 -14.60
C THR A 266 7.71 -22.26 -14.35
N ASP A 267 7.47 -23.02 -15.41
CA ASP A 267 7.56 -24.47 -15.39
C ASP A 267 9.04 -24.87 -15.25
N ALA A 268 9.67 -24.52 -14.14
CA ALA A 268 10.99 -25.02 -13.83
C ALA A 268 10.85 -26.49 -13.40
N LYS A 269 11.42 -27.37 -14.23
CA LYS A 269 11.65 -28.80 -13.98
C LYS A 269 12.44 -29.00 -12.70
#